data_AF-A0A929L1M5-F1
#
_entry.id   AF-A0A929L1M5-F1
#
_cell.length_a   1.000
_cell.length_b   1.000
_cell.length_c   1.000
_cell.angle_alpha   90.00
_cell.angle_beta   90.00
_cell.angle_gamma   90.00
#
_symmetry.space_group_name_H-M   'P 1'
#
loop_
_entity.id
_entity.type
_entity.pdbx_description
1 polymer ?
#
loop_
_entity_poly.entity_id
_entity_poly.type
_entity_poly.pdbx_seq_one_letter_code
_entity_poly.pdbx_strand_id
1 'polypeptide(L)' 'MTSSMIENRNKLVKQIKNNANGYTNWPRFRNRVLYVLNKTPYLLEPRSDEKKDH' A
#
# COMPACT_ATOMS: atom_id res chain seq x y z
N MET A 1 -3.53 -1.84 -21.12
CA MET A 1 -2.86 -2.47 -19.96
C MET A 1 -2.68 -3.94 -20.29
N THR A 2 -1.45 -4.46 -20.34
CA THR A 2 -1.18 -5.86 -20.74
C THR A 2 -1.15 -6.76 -19.50
N SER A 3 -1.41 -8.07 -19.66
CA SER A 3 -1.37 -9.03 -18.55
C SER A 3 -0.03 -9.02 -17.80
N SER A 4 1.08 -8.82 -18.51
CA SER A 4 2.42 -8.67 -17.92
C SER A 4 2.55 -7.47 -16.97
N MET A 5 1.89 -6.34 -17.28
CA MET A 5 1.85 -5.18 -16.38
C MET A 5 1.00 -5.46 -15.14
N ILE A 6 -0.07 -6.23 -15.28
CA ILE A 6 -0.95 -6.62 -14.16
C ILE A 6 -0.21 -7.59 -13.22
N GLU A 7 0.49 -8.58 -13.77
CA GLU A 7 1.29 -9.54 -13.00
C GLU A 7 2.40 -8.86 -12.19
N ASN A 8 3.10 -7.90 -12.80
CA ASN A 8 4.13 -7.14 -12.11
C ASN A 8 3.56 -6.34 -10.93
N ARG A 9 2.38 -5.72 -11.11
CA ARG A 9 1.69 -5.03 -10.01
C ARG A 9 1.27 -5.98 -8.89
N ASN A 10 0.77 -7.17 -9.23
CA ASN A 10 0.40 -8.18 -8.23
C ASN A 10 1.62 -8.69 -7.45
N LYS A 11 2.78 -8.81 -8.10
CA LYS A 11 4.05 -9.18 -7.45
C LYS A 11 4.50 -8.11 -6.44
N LEU A 12 4.41 -6.83 -6.82
CA LEU A 12 4.71 -5.71 -5.91
C LEU A 12 3.79 -5.70 -4.68
N VAL A 13 2.47 -5.88 -4.86
CA VAL A 13 1.52 -5.93 -3.73
C VAL A 13 1.85 -7.08 -2.78
N LYS A 14 2.23 -8.26 -3.29
CA LYS A 14 2.67 -9.40 -2.46
C LYS A 14 3.93 -9.07 -1.66
N GLN A 15 4.91 -8.40 -2.27
CA GLN A 15 6.14 -7.99 -1.57
C GLN A 15 5.85 -6.97 -0.47
N ILE A 16 4.99 -5.98 -0.74
CA ILE A 16 4.59 -4.97 0.26
C ILE A 16 3.88 -5.64 1.43
N LYS A 17 2.99 -6.61 1.17
CA LYS A 17 2.29 -7.37 2.21
C LYS A 17 3.28 -8.12 3.12
N ASN A 18 4.26 -8.80 2.54
CA ASN A 18 5.28 -9.53 3.30
C ASN A 18 6.15 -8.60 4.14
N ASN A 19 6.52 -7.43 3.60
CA ASN A 19 7.32 -6.42 4.32
C ASN A 19 6.51 -5.66 5.39
N ALA A 20 5.19 -5.51 5.21
CA ALA A 20 4.30 -4.79 6.12
C ALA A 20 3.77 -5.64 7.30
N ASN A 21 4.32 -6.84 7.53
CA ASN A 21 3.82 -7.80 8.53
C ASN A 21 2.35 -8.20 8.30
N GLY A 22 1.89 -8.20 7.05
CA GLY A 22 0.52 -8.54 6.68
C GLY A 22 -0.47 -7.38 6.80
N TYR A 23 -1.73 -7.71 7.13
CA TYR A 23 -2.84 -6.75 7.22
C TYR A 23 -3.12 -6.26 8.65
N THR A 24 -2.29 -6.64 9.62
CA THR A 24 -2.40 -6.24 11.04
C THR A 24 -2.37 -4.71 11.21
N ASN A 25 -1.70 -3.99 10.31
CA ASN A 25 -1.78 -2.54 10.22
C ASN A 25 -2.24 -2.11 8.82
N TRP A 26 -3.56 -2.21 8.58
CA TRP A 26 -4.19 -1.87 7.30
C TRP A 26 -3.88 -0.43 6.82
N PRO A 27 -3.92 0.62 7.65
CA PRO A 27 -3.57 1.97 7.22
C PRO A 27 -2.13 2.08 6.68
N ARG A 28 -1.14 1.49 7.37
CA ARG A 28 0.25 1.47 6.90
C ARG A 28 0.42 0.67 5.61
N PHE A 29 -0.25 -0.49 5.51
CA PHE A 29 -0.23 -1.29 4.29
C PHE A 29 -0.82 -0.50 3.10
N ARG A 30 -1.99 0.11 3.28
CA ARG A 30 -2.65 0.93 2.26
C ARG A 30 -1.78 2.09 1.81
N ASN A 31 -1.17 2.83 2.74
CA ASN A 31 -0.29 3.95 2.43
C ASN A 31 0.94 3.51 1.63
N ARG A 32 1.57 2.37 1.99
CA ARG A 32 2.68 1.80 1.21
C ARG A 32 2.25 1.38 -0.20
N VAL A 33 1.10 0.72 -0.34
CA VAL A 33 0.59 0.31 -1.66
C VAL A 33 0.29 1.53 -2.53
N LEU A 34 -0.38 2.54 -1.98
CA LEU A 34 -0.70 3.77 -2.70
C LEU A 34 0.55 4.58 -3.06
N TYR A 35 1.55 4.64 -2.17
CA TYR A 35 2.84 5.29 -2.42
C TYR A 35 3.66 4.58 -3.51
N VAL A 36 3.67 3.24 -3.53
CA VAL A 36 4.46 2.47 -4.50
C VAL A 36 3.77 2.40 -5.87
N LEU A 37 2.43 2.35 -5.90
CA LEU A 37 1.67 2.21 -7.15
C LEU A 37 1.30 3.55 -7.79
N ASN A 38 1.16 4.63 -7.02
CA ASN A 38 0.86 5.97 -7.54
C ASN A 38 2.03 6.93 -7.31
N LYS A 39 2.30 7.82 -8.27
CA LYS A 39 3.31 8.88 -8.17
C LYS A 39 2.91 10.06 -7.26
N THR A 40 1.70 10.07 -6.73
CA THR A 40 1.21 11.15 -5.85
C THR A 40 1.78 11.00 -4.43
N PRO A 41 1.96 12.12 -3.70
CA PRO A 41 2.65 12.10 -2.41
C PRO A 41 1.71 11.57 -1.31
N TYR A 42 1.48 10.27 -1.29
CA TYR A 42 0.96 9.60 -0.10
C TYR A 42 2.08 9.51 0.93
N LEU A 43 1.79 9.88 2.17
CA LEU A 43 2.75 9.75 3.27
C LEU A 43 2.94 8.27 3.61
N LEU A 44 4.21 7.84 3.74
CA LEU A 44 4.58 6.45 4.07
C LEU A 44 3.99 6.00 5.42
N GLU A 45 3.82 6.95 6.33
CA GLU A 45 3.19 6.79 7.63
C GLU A 45 1.77 7.39 7.59
N PRO A 46 0.78 6.81 8.29
CA PRO A 46 -0.52 7.44 8.47
C PRO A 46 -0.35 8.78 9.18
N ARG A 47 -1.10 9.80 8.75
CA ARG A 47 -1.18 11.07 9.49
C ARG A 47 -1.82 10.77 10.84
N SER A 48 -1.26 11.32 11.92
CA SER A 48 -1.79 11.21 13.28
C SER A 48 -3.25 11.65 13.40
N ASP A 49 -3.74 12.41 12.43
CA ASP A 49 -5.07 13.03 12.41
C ASP A 49 -6.15 12.20 11.69
N GLU A 50 -5.80 11.05 11.09
CA GLU A 50 -6.82 10.08 10.62
C GLU A 50 -7.45 9.39 11.84
N LYS A 51 -8.36 10.10 12.50
CA LYS A 51 -9.24 9.52 13.51
C LYS A 51 -10.00 8.36 12.88
N LYS A 52 -9.94 7.21 13.57
CA LYS A 52 -10.81 6.07 13.28
C LYS A 52 -12.25 6.49 13.61
N ASP A 53 -13.01 6.90 12.61
CA ASP A 53 -14.47 6.88 12.72
C ASP A 53 -14.90 5.42 12.86
N HIS A 54 -15.62 5.15 13.94
CA HIS A 54 -16.07 3.85 14.42
C HIS A 54 -17.47 3.52 13.88
#